data_AF-A0A800M3Z2-F1
#
_entry.id   AF-A0A800M3Z2-F1
#
_cell.length_a   1.000
_cell.length_b   1.000
_cell.length_c   1.000
_cell.angle_alpha   90.00
_cell.angle_beta   90.00
_cell.angle_gamma   90.00
#
_symmetry.space_group_name_H-M   'P 1'
#
loop_
_entity.id
_entity.type
_entity.pdbx_description
1 polymer ?
#
loop_
_entity_poly.entity_id
_entity_poly.type
_entity_poly.pdbx_seq_one_letter_code
_entity_poly.pdbx_strand_id
1 'polypeptide(L)'
;MTPAAARARLSRDLKAEARRLGFALVGIARAEHMDPEARRLESWLSAGRHGGETGAMPWMAGHFEKRVDPRVLVPGARSVVSVAHTYLAPRPAPLADAEALAAGVGKVSRYAWGDDYHDVLKAKLAELFDWLDQRTGGAGGRAFVDSAPVMDKAWAQRAGIGWIGKNTNLLTRTHGSFVFLGELIVDVDLDPDEPFTADHCGSCTRCLDACPTGALDAPYQIDATRCISYWTIEQRGAEWPPEAEDLAREFGPWVFGCDICQDVCPWTKFAQPARDARFQSREEIAQRPLAEWAELDLAAFRETFRKSPIKRTKLEGLLRNVRNARANAARERPQVLAELAAGRRVAVISDAGTPLISDPGWKLVREAIDAGHHVEALPGASATLTALAVAGLPTDAFLFAGFLPPKGAARRTRIAELKPVPATLVFFESPSRVGDTLADLAGGLGDRPAAIARELTKLHEEVRRGPLDALAEQLAEATLKGEVVIVVGPPQKGEVTDADIDARLEIALKTMRLRDAAKAVAEALGVPKSRVYDLGLARSRDKEG
;
A
#
# COMPACT_ATOMS: atom_id res chain seq x y z
N MET A 1 50.00 -14.04 4.11
CA MET A 1 48.67 -14.51 3.62
C MET A 1 48.82 -14.79 2.13
N THR A 2 48.36 -15.93 1.62
CA THR A 2 48.44 -16.22 0.17
C THR A 2 47.54 -15.26 -0.62
N PRO A 3 47.81 -15.00 -1.92
CA PRO A 3 46.93 -14.17 -2.75
C PRO A 3 45.47 -14.64 -2.73
N ALA A 4 45.23 -15.95 -2.78
CA ALA A 4 43.89 -16.53 -2.68
C ALA A 4 43.21 -16.24 -1.33
N ALA A 5 43.94 -16.37 -0.22
CA ALA A 5 43.40 -16.05 1.11
C ALA A 5 43.14 -14.54 1.29
N ALA A 6 43.97 -13.68 0.67
CA ALA A 6 43.76 -12.24 0.65
C ALA A 6 42.49 -11.87 -0.13
N ARG A 7 42.30 -12.46 -1.31
CA ARG A 7 41.10 -12.30 -2.14
C ARG A 7 39.83 -12.73 -1.41
N ALA A 8 39.84 -13.95 -0.85
CA ALA A 8 38.68 -14.47 -0.10
C ALA A 8 38.35 -13.58 1.11
N ARG A 9 39.36 -13.05 1.81
CA ARG A 9 39.16 -12.09 2.90
C ARG A 9 38.54 -10.78 2.40
N LEU A 10 39.06 -10.20 1.32
CA LEU A 10 38.53 -8.97 0.72
C LEU A 10 37.07 -9.13 0.27
N SER A 11 36.74 -10.24 -0.40
CA SER A 11 35.35 -10.54 -0.80
C SER A 11 34.40 -10.65 0.38
N ARG A 12 34.81 -11.29 1.48
CA ARG A 12 33.97 -11.35 2.69
C ARG A 12 33.78 -9.98 3.33
N ASP A 13 34.87 -9.21 3.44
CA ASP A 13 34.83 -7.87 4.05
C ASP A 13 33.94 -6.93 3.19
N LEU A 14 34.03 -6.98 1.87
CA LEU A 14 33.19 -6.23 0.93
C LEU A 14 31.70 -6.60 1.09
N LYS A 15 31.38 -7.89 1.20
CA LYS A 15 30.00 -8.33 1.44
C LYS A 15 29.48 -7.88 2.80
N ALA A 16 30.33 -7.82 3.82
CA ALA A 16 29.96 -7.29 5.13
C ALA A 16 29.67 -5.78 5.04
N GLU A 17 30.49 -5.05 4.29
CA GLU A 17 30.32 -3.61 4.06
C GLU A 17 29.04 -3.29 3.29
N ALA A 18 28.75 -4.03 2.21
CA ALA A 18 27.50 -3.87 1.47
C ALA A 18 26.26 -4.05 2.39
N ARG A 19 26.29 -5.03 3.29
CA ARG A 19 25.22 -5.23 4.28
C ARG A 19 25.15 -4.08 5.30
N ARG A 20 26.29 -3.53 5.73
CA ARG A 20 26.37 -2.37 6.61
C ARG A 20 25.71 -1.14 5.98
N LEU A 21 25.89 -0.95 4.66
CA LEU A 21 25.26 0.12 3.86
C LEU A 21 23.75 -0.11 3.61
N GLY A 22 23.21 -1.26 4.04
CA GLY A 22 21.79 -1.57 4.02
C GLY A 22 21.33 -2.41 2.82
N PHE A 23 22.25 -2.96 2.02
CA PHE A 23 21.87 -3.96 1.02
C PHE A 23 21.46 -5.27 1.71
N ALA A 24 20.28 -5.78 1.36
CA ALA A 24 19.72 -6.99 1.96
C ALA A 24 20.46 -8.24 1.47
N LEU A 25 20.89 -8.25 0.21
CA LEU A 25 21.66 -9.33 -0.40
C LEU A 25 22.82 -8.74 -1.19
N VAL A 26 23.91 -9.49 -1.26
CA VAL A 26 25.11 -9.16 -2.04
C VAL A 26 25.72 -10.46 -2.55
N GLY A 27 26.13 -10.45 -3.80
CA GLY A 27 26.79 -11.56 -4.45
C GLY A 27 27.90 -11.06 -5.36
N ILE A 28 28.85 -11.93 -5.70
CA ILE A 28 29.97 -11.61 -6.57
C ILE A 28 29.98 -12.62 -7.71
N ALA A 29 30.01 -12.13 -8.95
CA ALA A 29 30.23 -12.94 -10.14
C ALA A 29 31.55 -12.53 -10.81
N ARG A 30 32.14 -13.45 -11.58
CA ARG A 30 33.25 -13.13 -12.47
C ARG A 30 32.75 -12.26 -13.62
N ALA A 31 33.51 -11.24 -14.00
CA ALA A 31 33.22 -10.43 -15.18
C ALA A 31 33.56 -11.21 -16.46
N GLU A 32 32.53 -11.63 -17.19
CA GLU A 32 32.64 -12.44 -18.39
C GLU A 32 31.47 -12.18 -19.36
N HIS A 33 31.61 -12.65 -20.60
CA HIS A 33 30.56 -12.58 -21.59
C HIS A 33 29.43 -13.58 -21.25
N MET A 34 28.17 -13.18 -21.46
CA MET A 34 26.98 -13.95 -21.09
C MET A 34 26.28 -14.58 -22.31
N ASP A 35 26.84 -15.65 -22.88
CA ASP A 35 26.31 -16.27 -24.11
C ASP A 35 24.82 -16.67 -24.04
N PRO A 36 24.31 -17.31 -22.97
CA PRO A 36 22.90 -17.69 -22.89
C PRO A 36 21.97 -16.48 -22.85
N GLU A 37 22.37 -15.43 -22.13
CA GLU A 37 21.62 -14.17 -22.02
C GLU A 37 21.64 -13.40 -23.34
N ALA A 38 22.79 -13.40 -24.05
CA ALA A 38 22.93 -12.79 -25.36
C ALA A 38 21.94 -13.39 -26.38
N ARG A 39 21.85 -14.72 -26.47
CA ARG A 39 20.89 -15.40 -27.35
C ARG A 39 19.43 -15.08 -27.00
N ARG A 40 19.11 -15.00 -25.71
CA ARG A 40 17.75 -14.62 -25.25
C ARG A 40 17.42 -13.18 -25.61
N LEU A 41 18.36 -12.26 -25.39
CA LEU A 41 18.19 -10.85 -25.74
C LEU A 41 18.03 -10.67 -27.24
N GLU A 42 18.88 -11.31 -28.04
CA GLU A 42 18.77 -11.30 -29.51
C GLU A 42 17.41 -11.81 -29.98
N SER A 43 16.97 -12.98 -29.50
CA SER A 43 15.65 -13.53 -29.83
C SER A 43 14.51 -12.57 -29.45
N TRP A 44 14.59 -11.93 -28.28
CA TRP A 44 13.59 -10.97 -27.82
C TRP A 44 13.56 -9.68 -28.66
N LEU A 45 14.73 -9.19 -29.05
CA LEU A 45 14.88 -8.03 -29.93
C LEU A 45 14.37 -8.31 -31.34
N SER A 46 14.79 -9.42 -31.95
CA SER A 46 14.37 -9.84 -33.30
C SER A 46 12.87 -10.11 -33.38
N ALA A 47 12.24 -10.55 -32.29
CA ALA A 47 10.79 -10.74 -32.20
C ALA A 47 10.01 -9.42 -32.00
N GLY A 48 10.69 -8.27 -31.92
CA GLY A 48 10.04 -6.96 -31.73
C GLY A 48 9.38 -6.78 -30.37
N ARG A 49 9.64 -7.65 -29.40
CA ARG A 49 8.97 -7.68 -28.08
C ARG A 49 9.32 -6.48 -27.18
N HIS A 50 10.20 -5.59 -27.64
CA HIS A 50 10.51 -4.31 -27.02
C HIS A 50 9.76 -3.12 -27.64
N GLY A 51 8.95 -3.36 -28.68
CA GLY A 51 8.25 -2.32 -29.44
C GLY A 51 8.93 -1.91 -30.75
N GLY A 52 10.03 -2.55 -31.15
CA GLY A 52 10.75 -2.20 -32.38
C GLY A 52 11.34 -0.78 -32.33
N GLU A 53 11.56 -0.17 -33.50
CA GLU A 53 12.12 1.18 -33.63
C GLU A 53 11.12 2.29 -33.27
N THR A 54 9.82 2.03 -33.45
CA THR A 54 8.74 3.01 -33.25
C THR A 54 8.10 2.92 -31.86
N GLY A 55 8.43 1.90 -31.07
CA GLY A 55 7.89 1.69 -29.73
C GLY A 55 8.53 2.60 -28.67
N ALA A 56 8.23 2.32 -27.41
CA ALA A 56 8.65 3.10 -26.24
C ALA A 56 10.01 2.66 -25.67
N MET A 57 10.57 1.52 -26.12
CA MET A 57 11.90 1.05 -25.71
C MET A 57 12.86 0.77 -26.89
N PRO A 58 13.03 1.68 -27.86
CA PRO A 58 13.95 1.47 -28.99
C PRO A 58 15.42 1.39 -28.52
N TRP A 59 15.73 2.02 -27.38
CA TRP A 59 17.06 1.99 -26.74
C TRP A 59 17.50 0.58 -26.30
N MET A 60 16.59 -0.40 -26.22
CA MET A 60 16.93 -1.79 -25.90
C MET A 60 17.76 -2.46 -27.01
N ALA A 61 17.56 -2.08 -28.27
CA ALA A 61 18.37 -2.56 -29.39
C ALA A 61 19.78 -1.95 -29.42
N GLY A 62 19.98 -0.83 -28.72
CA GLY A 62 21.27 -0.16 -28.61
C GLY A 62 22.22 -0.88 -27.63
N HIS A 63 23.52 -0.71 -27.88
CA HIS A 63 24.60 -1.13 -26.97
C HIS A 63 24.60 -2.62 -26.59
N PHE A 64 24.18 -3.51 -27.51
CA PHE A 64 24.08 -4.95 -27.28
C PHE A 64 25.33 -5.55 -26.59
N GLU A 65 26.52 -5.35 -27.16
CA GLU A 65 27.78 -5.85 -26.60
C GLU A 65 28.04 -5.43 -25.15
N LYS A 66 27.63 -4.20 -24.78
CA LYS A 66 27.80 -3.70 -23.41
C LYS A 66 26.86 -4.38 -22.41
N ARG A 67 25.70 -4.88 -22.87
CA ARG A 67 24.70 -5.58 -22.03
C ARG A 67 25.17 -6.98 -21.66
N VAL A 68 25.82 -7.65 -22.62
CA VAL A 68 26.20 -9.05 -22.49
C VAL A 68 27.64 -9.23 -22.04
N ASP A 69 28.49 -8.19 -22.13
CA ASP A 69 29.87 -8.22 -21.63
C ASP A 69 30.22 -6.95 -20.81
N PRO A 70 30.35 -7.06 -19.47
CA PRO A 70 30.65 -5.94 -18.59
C PRO A 70 32.05 -5.37 -18.81
N ARG A 71 32.96 -6.13 -19.44
CA ARG A 71 34.34 -5.70 -19.72
C ARG A 71 34.40 -4.69 -20.87
N VAL A 72 33.38 -4.66 -21.72
CA VAL A 72 33.21 -3.63 -22.76
C VAL A 72 32.68 -2.34 -22.14
N LEU A 73 31.87 -2.44 -21.08
CA LEU A 73 31.31 -1.29 -20.37
C LEU A 73 32.33 -0.66 -19.41
N VAL A 74 33.12 -1.49 -18.72
CA VAL A 74 34.22 -1.09 -17.82
C VAL A 74 35.49 -1.85 -18.23
N PRO A 75 36.38 -1.22 -19.02
CA PRO A 75 37.63 -1.86 -19.43
C PRO A 75 38.45 -2.34 -18.24
N GLY A 76 38.95 -3.57 -18.31
CA GLY A 76 39.74 -4.19 -17.24
C GLY A 76 38.92 -4.87 -16.13
N ALA A 77 37.58 -4.83 -16.21
CA ALA A 77 36.72 -5.49 -15.23
C ALA A 77 37.07 -6.98 -15.04
N ARG A 78 37.14 -7.40 -13.77
CA ARG A 78 37.37 -8.78 -13.34
C ARG A 78 36.21 -9.35 -12.54
N SER A 79 35.48 -8.50 -11.82
CA SER A 79 34.37 -8.91 -10.96
C SER A 79 33.16 -8.00 -11.14
N VAL A 80 31.96 -8.58 -10.98
CA VAL A 80 30.68 -7.89 -10.89
C VAL A 80 30.11 -8.16 -9.51
N VAL A 81 30.01 -7.13 -8.68
CA VAL A 81 29.33 -7.20 -7.38
C VAL A 81 27.88 -6.81 -7.59
N SER A 82 26.97 -7.76 -7.47
CA SER A 82 25.53 -7.47 -7.49
C SER A 82 25.02 -7.26 -6.08
N VAL A 83 24.14 -6.30 -5.89
CA VAL A 83 23.46 -6.02 -4.63
C VAL A 83 21.95 -6.00 -4.82
N ALA A 84 21.21 -6.34 -3.76
CA ALA A 84 19.76 -6.22 -3.74
C ALA A 84 19.32 -5.43 -2.51
N HIS A 85 18.46 -4.43 -2.70
CA HIS A 85 17.86 -3.64 -1.63
C HIS A 85 16.35 -3.83 -1.64
N THR A 86 15.76 -4.28 -0.53
CA THR A 86 14.29 -4.41 -0.51
C THR A 86 13.60 -3.05 -0.57
N TYR A 87 12.47 -3.00 -1.26
CA TYR A 87 11.60 -1.82 -1.34
C TYR A 87 10.20 -2.09 -0.83
N LEU A 88 9.96 -3.27 -0.24
CA LEU A 88 8.64 -3.58 0.29
C LEU A 88 8.32 -2.63 1.45
N ALA A 89 7.56 -1.57 1.19
CA ALA A 89 6.96 -0.78 2.23
C ALA A 89 5.81 -1.58 2.86
N PRO A 90 5.56 -1.46 4.17
CA PRO A 90 4.26 -1.81 4.73
C PRO A 90 3.19 -1.15 3.87
N ARG A 91 2.19 -1.92 3.43
CA ARG A 91 1.06 -1.35 2.70
C ARG A 91 0.46 -0.27 3.61
N PRO A 92 0.30 0.99 3.15
CA PRO A 92 -0.46 1.96 3.93
C PRO A 92 -1.86 1.37 4.16
N ALA A 93 -2.45 1.60 5.35
CA ALA A 93 -3.70 0.95 5.79
C ALA A 93 -4.70 0.90 4.61
N PRO A 94 -5.12 -0.29 4.18
CA PRO A 94 -5.68 -0.45 2.86
C PRO A 94 -6.93 0.42 2.71
N LEU A 95 -6.94 1.24 1.65
CA LEU A 95 -8.11 1.15 0.79
C LEU A 95 -7.99 -0.22 0.12
N ALA A 96 -8.88 -1.17 0.40
CA ALA A 96 -8.88 -2.48 -0.25
C ALA A 96 -8.80 -2.30 -1.78
N ASP A 97 -8.24 -3.24 -2.54
CA ASP A 97 -8.12 -3.08 -4.00
C ASP A 97 -9.48 -2.82 -4.71
N ALA A 98 -10.59 -3.27 -4.12
CA ALA A 98 -11.96 -2.94 -4.52
C ALA A 98 -12.44 -1.54 -4.07
N GLU A 99 -11.98 -1.03 -2.92
CA GLU A 99 -12.17 0.37 -2.47
C GLU A 99 -11.40 1.35 -3.31
N ALA A 100 -10.14 1.04 -3.63
CA ALA A 100 -9.36 1.84 -4.52
C ALA A 100 -10.07 1.96 -5.88
N LEU A 101 -10.64 0.88 -6.38
CA LEU A 101 -11.41 0.94 -7.63
C LEU A 101 -12.73 1.73 -7.50
N ALA A 102 -13.50 1.52 -6.43
CA ALA A 102 -14.83 2.10 -6.26
C ALA A 102 -14.82 3.55 -5.72
N ALA A 103 -13.78 3.94 -4.99
CA ALA A 103 -13.43 5.33 -4.63
C ALA A 103 -12.65 6.04 -5.75
N GLY A 104 -12.31 5.31 -6.81
CA GLY A 104 -11.55 5.80 -7.95
C GLY A 104 -10.17 6.30 -7.54
N VAL A 105 -9.39 5.53 -6.79
CA VAL A 105 -7.95 5.65 -6.50
C VAL A 105 -7.14 4.94 -7.58
N GLY A 106 -6.05 5.59 -8.01
CA GLY A 106 -5.15 5.03 -9.00
C GLY A 106 -4.12 4.10 -8.37
N LYS A 107 -3.83 2.96 -8.99
CA LYS A 107 -2.78 2.04 -8.55
C LYS A 107 -1.42 2.47 -9.09
N VAL A 108 -0.46 2.64 -8.19
CA VAL A 108 0.96 2.87 -8.49
C VAL A 108 1.73 1.64 -8.02
N SER A 109 2.66 1.13 -8.83
CA SER A 109 3.51 0.02 -8.44
C SER A 109 4.36 0.37 -7.21
N ARG A 110 4.51 -0.58 -6.30
CA ARG A 110 5.13 -0.40 -4.97
C ARG A 110 6.54 0.17 -5.02
N TYR A 111 7.28 -0.16 -6.07
CA TYR A 111 8.64 0.35 -6.24
C TYR A 111 8.68 1.89 -6.38
N ALA A 112 7.57 2.51 -6.75
CA ALA A 112 7.47 3.94 -7.01
C ALA A 112 6.78 4.74 -5.88
N TRP A 113 6.45 4.09 -4.75
CA TRP A 113 5.79 4.75 -3.62
C TRP A 113 6.72 5.67 -2.82
N GLY A 114 8.03 5.43 -2.86
CA GLY A 114 9.04 6.19 -2.12
C GLY A 114 9.93 7.06 -3.02
N ASP A 115 11.14 7.33 -2.52
CA ASP A 115 12.21 7.99 -3.26
C ASP A 115 12.69 7.15 -4.45
N ASP A 116 13.25 7.84 -5.45
CA ASP A 116 13.83 7.25 -6.63
C ASP A 116 15.04 6.38 -6.28
N TYR A 117 14.87 5.07 -6.50
CA TYR A 117 15.86 4.05 -6.18
C TYR A 117 17.18 4.25 -6.93
N HIS A 118 17.16 4.90 -8.10
CA HIS A 118 18.39 5.21 -8.84
C HIS A 118 19.34 6.05 -7.99
N ASP A 119 18.83 7.10 -7.37
CA ASP A 119 19.64 8.03 -6.56
C ASP A 119 20.13 7.35 -5.29
N VAL A 120 19.23 6.60 -4.63
CA VAL A 120 19.53 5.93 -3.36
C VAL A 120 20.57 4.82 -3.53
N LEU A 121 20.39 3.93 -4.52
CA LEU A 121 21.32 2.83 -4.75
C LEU A 121 22.66 3.31 -5.30
N LYS A 122 22.68 4.31 -6.21
CA LYS A 122 23.95 4.86 -6.72
C LYS A 122 24.79 5.48 -5.61
N ALA A 123 24.18 6.22 -4.68
CA ALA A 123 24.89 6.77 -3.53
C ALA A 123 25.51 5.66 -2.66
N LYS A 124 24.74 4.63 -2.31
CA LYS A 124 25.23 3.49 -1.52
C LYS A 124 26.32 2.70 -2.24
N LEU A 125 26.20 2.51 -3.56
CA LEU A 125 27.22 1.83 -4.36
C LEU A 125 28.49 2.66 -4.50
N ALA A 126 28.39 3.98 -4.54
CA ALA A 126 29.55 4.86 -4.52
C ALA A 126 30.31 4.72 -3.19
N GLU A 127 29.61 4.72 -2.05
CA GLU A 127 30.23 4.45 -0.74
C GLU A 127 30.91 3.07 -0.68
N LEU A 128 30.28 2.04 -1.25
CA LEU A 128 30.87 0.70 -1.32
C LEU A 128 32.13 0.66 -2.21
N PHE A 129 32.11 1.40 -3.32
CA PHE A 129 33.27 1.51 -4.20
C PHE A 129 34.42 2.27 -3.55
N ASP A 130 34.15 3.39 -2.89
CA ASP A 130 35.15 4.18 -2.16
C ASP A 130 35.81 3.35 -1.06
N TRP A 131 35.01 2.53 -0.35
CA TRP A 131 35.54 1.58 0.63
C TRP A 131 36.48 0.56 -0.01
N LEU A 132 36.12 0.01 -1.17
CA LEU A 132 36.93 -0.97 -1.89
C LEU A 132 38.24 -0.34 -2.38
N ASP A 133 38.16 0.84 -2.99
CA ASP A 133 39.29 1.61 -3.49
C ASP A 133 40.33 1.90 -2.40
N GLN A 134 39.87 2.36 -1.23
CA GLN A 134 40.75 2.58 -0.07
C GLN A 134 41.40 1.28 0.41
N ARG A 135 40.69 0.15 0.32
CA ARG A 135 41.20 -1.14 0.80
C ARG A 135 42.23 -1.76 -0.15
N THR A 136 42.13 -1.49 -1.45
CA THR A 136 43.04 -1.99 -2.48
C THR A 136 44.15 -1.00 -2.84
N GLY A 137 43.99 0.28 -2.50
CA GLY A 137 44.95 1.35 -2.82
C GLY A 137 44.88 1.82 -4.27
N GLY A 138 43.68 1.81 -4.89
CA GLY A 138 43.48 2.19 -6.30
C GLY A 138 42.68 1.16 -7.10
N ALA A 139 41.41 0.95 -6.78
CA ALA A 139 40.49 0.14 -7.59
C ALA A 139 39.93 0.95 -8.77
N GLY A 140 39.84 0.33 -9.94
CA GLY A 140 39.06 0.83 -11.06
C GLY A 140 37.65 0.22 -11.05
N GLY A 141 36.62 1.02 -11.28
CA GLY A 141 35.27 0.49 -11.36
C GLY A 141 34.17 1.54 -11.52
N ARG A 142 32.92 1.06 -11.63
CA ARG A 142 31.75 1.92 -11.76
C ARG A 142 30.48 1.25 -11.25
N ALA A 143 29.63 2.05 -10.60
CA ALA A 143 28.31 1.67 -10.15
C ALA A 143 27.23 1.86 -11.23
N PHE A 144 26.29 0.91 -11.30
CA PHE A 144 25.18 0.89 -12.23
C PHE A 144 23.88 0.50 -11.51
N VAL A 145 22.78 1.13 -11.95
CA VAL A 145 21.42 0.89 -11.46
C VAL A 145 20.48 1.25 -12.61
N ASP A 146 19.82 0.26 -13.23
CA ASP A 146 18.77 0.31 -14.29
C ASP A 146 19.09 1.11 -15.58
N SER A 147 19.50 2.36 -15.41
CA SER A 147 19.76 3.37 -16.44
C SER A 147 20.93 3.09 -17.41
N ALA A 148 21.66 1.99 -17.22
CA ALA A 148 22.82 1.63 -18.05
C ALA A 148 22.56 0.32 -18.81
N PRO A 149 23.31 0.01 -19.88
CA PRO A 149 23.17 -1.26 -20.60
C PRO A 149 23.81 -2.39 -19.79
N VAL A 150 23.24 -2.72 -18.63
CA VAL A 150 23.61 -3.84 -17.76
C VAL A 150 22.38 -4.73 -17.60
N MET A 151 22.58 -6.06 -17.57
CA MET A 151 21.50 -7.01 -17.34
C MET A 151 21.42 -7.36 -15.85
N ASP A 152 20.96 -6.41 -15.04
CA ASP A 152 21.00 -6.44 -13.57
C ASP A 152 20.48 -7.78 -13.00
N LYS A 153 19.33 -8.24 -13.51
CA LYS A 153 18.71 -9.52 -13.11
C LYS A 153 19.61 -10.73 -13.42
N ALA A 154 20.29 -10.75 -14.56
CA ALA A 154 21.17 -11.85 -14.96
C ALA A 154 22.45 -11.86 -14.12
N TRP A 155 23.04 -10.69 -13.86
CA TRP A 155 24.20 -10.57 -12.98
C TRP A 155 23.87 -10.98 -11.55
N ALA A 156 22.72 -10.56 -11.01
CA ALA A 156 22.27 -10.97 -9.70
C ALA A 156 22.07 -12.51 -9.60
N GLN A 157 21.57 -13.16 -10.66
CA GLN A 157 21.48 -14.62 -10.69
C GLN A 157 22.86 -15.29 -10.71
N ARG A 158 23.77 -14.82 -11.57
CA ARG A 158 25.15 -15.33 -11.66
C ARG A 158 25.93 -15.11 -10.37
N ALA A 159 25.61 -14.04 -9.63
CA ALA A 159 26.18 -13.71 -8.33
C ALA A 159 25.53 -14.49 -7.17
N GLY A 160 24.56 -15.38 -7.44
CA GLY A 160 23.95 -16.23 -6.40
C GLY A 160 22.86 -15.55 -5.56
N ILE A 161 22.36 -14.36 -5.94
CA ILE A 161 21.34 -13.63 -5.17
C ILE A 161 19.97 -14.31 -5.25
N GLY A 162 19.61 -14.86 -6.40
CA GLY A 162 18.29 -15.41 -6.67
C GLY A 162 18.17 -16.03 -8.06
N TRP A 163 16.97 -16.48 -8.43
CA TRP A 163 16.71 -17.07 -9.74
C TRP A 163 15.72 -16.21 -10.53
N ILE A 164 15.71 -16.33 -11.85
CA ILE A 164 14.71 -15.66 -12.69
C ILE A 164 13.41 -16.46 -12.64
N GLY A 165 12.34 -15.84 -12.18
CA GLY A 165 11.01 -16.45 -12.16
C GLY A 165 10.35 -16.47 -13.54
N LYS A 166 9.27 -17.25 -13.68
CA LYS A 166 8.47 -17.28 -14.91
C LYS A 166 7.89 -15.91 -15.30
N ASN A 167 7.73 -15.01 -14.33
CA ASN A 167 7.33 -13.61 -14.53
C ASN A 167 8.49 -12.69 -14.96
N THR A 168 9.68 -13.23 -15.23
CA THR A 168 10.91 -12.52 -15.64
C THR A 168 11.54 -11.60 -14.59
N ASN A 169 11.06 -11.62 -13.35
CA ASN A 169 11.71 -10.93 -12.23
C ASN A 169 12.72 -11.83 -11.53
N LEU A 170 13.74 -11.22 -10.92
CA LEU A 170 14.60 -11.92 -9.99
C LEU A 170 13.79 -12.24 -8.73
N LEU A 171 13.75 -13.51 -8.34
CA LEU A 171 13.14 -14.00 -7.12
C LEU A 171 14.24 -14.40 -6.14
N THR A 172 14.05 -14.02 -4.89
CA THR A 172 14.95 -14.36 -3.78
C THR A 172 14.20 -15.19 -2.74
N ARG A 173 14.93 -16.04 -2.00
CA ARG A 173 14.30 -16.91 -0.99
C ARG A 173 13.71 -16.15 0.19
N THR A 174 14.24 -14.95 0.49
CA THR A 174 13.91 -14.20 1.71
C THR A 174 13.27 -12.83 1.48
N HIS A 175 13.24 -12.34 0.24
CA HIS A 175 12.67 -11.02 -0.10
C HIS A 175 11.69 -11.07 -1.28
N GLY A 176 11.37 -12.26 -1.82
CA GLY A 176 10.56 -12.39 -3.03
C GLY A 176 11.20 -11.63 -4.20
N SER A 177 10.37 -10.95 -5.00
CA SER A 177 10.83 -10.04 -6.07
C SER A 177 10.83 -8.56 -5.67
N PHE A 178 10.47 -8.21 -4.43
CA PHE A 178 10.42 -6.81 -3.97
C PHE A 178 11.81 -6.28 -3.57
N VAL A 179 12.73 -6.32 -4.53
CA VAL A 179 14.10 -5.82 -4.42
C VAL A 179 14.47 -4.96 -5.62
N PHE A 180 15.16 -3.85 -5.35
CA PHE A 180 15.94 -3.12 -6.33
C PHE A 180 17.29 -3.80 -6.50
N LEU A 181 17.82 -3.78 -7.72
CA LEU A 181 19.14 -4.32 -8.04
C LEU A 181 20.10 -3.18 -8.37
N GLY A 182 21.38 -3.47 -8.19
CA GLY A 182 22.47 -2.60 -8.62
C GLY A 182 23.77 -3.38 -8.72
N GLU A 183 24.67 -2.88 -9.54
CA GLU A 183 25.90 -3.57 -9.92
C GLU A 183 27.09 -2.64 -9.74
N LEU A 184 28.12 -3.14 -9.07
CA LEU A 184 29.43 -2.52 -9.01
C LEU A 184 30.41 -3.39 -9.83
N ILE A 185 30.78 -2.91 -11.00
CA ILE A 185 31.70 -3.59 -11.92
C ILE A 185 33.10 -3.04 -11.69
N VAL A 186 34.06 -3.91 -11.35
CA VAL A 186 35.40 -3.52 -10.88
C VAL A 186 36.50 -4.34 -11.53
N ASP A 187 37.69 -3.75 -11.64
CA ASP A 187 38.93 -4.42 -12.10
C ASP A 187 39.62 -5.27 -11.02
N VAL A 188 39.08 -5.26 -9.80
CA VAL A 188 39.56 -6.05 -8.67
C VAL A 188 39.14 -7.52 -8.85
N ASP A 189 40.10 -8.44 -8.70
CA ASP A 189 39.81 -9.88 -8.64
C ASP A 189 39.21 -10.22 -7.27
N LEU A 190 37.93 -10.60 -7.26
CA LEU A 190 37.18 -10.99 -6.07
C LEU A 190 36.76 -12.45 -6.20
N ASP A 191 36.69 -13.15 -5.07
CA ASP A 191 36.22 -14.53 -5.00
C ASP A 191 34.73 -14.60 -5.36
N PRO A 192 34.34 -15.29 -6.44
CA PRO A 192 32.96 -15.36 -6.90
C PRO A 192 32.10 -16.29 -6.03
N ASP A 193 30.81 -16.00 -5.95
CA ASP A 193 29.80 -16.91 -5.40
C ASP A 193 29.35 -17.92 -6.46
N GLU A 194 28.76 -19.02 -5.99
CA GLU A 194 28.12 -19.98 -6.86
C GLU A 194 26.85 -19.38 -7.51
N PRO A 195 26.71 -19.47 -8.84
CA PRO A 195 25.49 -19.04 -9.53
C PRO A 195 24.25 -19.75 -9.01
N PHE A 196 23.12 -19.04 -8.96
CA PHE A 196 21.87 -19.64 -8.55
C PHE A 196 21.23 -20.41 -9.71
N THR A 197 21.39 -21.74 -9.70
CA THR A 197 20.94 -22.63 -10.79
C THR A 197 19.58 -23.28 -10.55
N ALA A 198 19.10 -23.35 -9.31
CA ALA A 198 17.85 -24.01 -8.97
C ALA A 198 16.63 -23.19 -9.43
N ASP A 199 15.72 -23.84 -10.17
CA ASP A 199 14.40 -23.29 -10.50
C ASP A 199 13.40 -23.66 -9.40
N HIS A 200 12.83 -22.63 -8.76
CA HIS A 200 11.85 -22.78 -7.69
C HIS A 200 10.43 -22.40 -8.12
N CYS A 201 10.17 -22.17 -9.40
CA CYS A 201 8.81 -21.97 -9.94
C CYS A 201 8.07 -23.31 -10.13
N GLY A 202 8.77 -24.38 -10.51
CA GLY A 202 8.17 -25.70 -10.73
C GLY A 202 6.99 -25.65 -11.72
N SER A 203 5.88 -26.30 -11.39
CA SER A 203 4.66 -26.30 -12.21
C SER A 203 3.77 -25.06 -12.07
N CYS A 204 4.13 -24.09 -11.21
CA CYS A 204 3.30 -22.90 -10.97
C CYS A 204 3.15 -22.02 -12.23
N THR A 205 1.94 -21.53 -12.49
CA THR A 205 1.61 -20.62 -13.60
C THR A 205 0.90 -19.33 -13.18
N ARG A 206 0.71 -19.09 -11.87
CA ARG A 206 -0.12 -17.97 -11.34
C ARG A 206 0.14 -16.62 -11.99
N CYS A 207 1.41 -16.26 -12.23
CA CYS A 207 1.77 -14.98 -12.84
C CYS A 207 1.42 -14.87 -14.32
N LEU A 208 1.46 -15.99 -15.06
CA LEU A 208 1.01 -16.04 -16.45
C LEU A 208 -0.51 -15.92 -16.49
N ASP A 209 -1.19 -16.73 -15.68
CA ASP A 209 -2.66 -16.78 -15.61
C ASP A 209 -3.28 -15.45 -15.16
N ALA A 210 -2.62 -14.72 -14.26
CA ALA A 210 -3.10 -13.45 -13.73
C ALA A 210 -2.73 -12.24 -14.61
N CYS A 211 -1.86 -12.38 -15.62
CA CYS A 211 -1.45 -11.25 -16.44
C CYS A 211 -2.60 -10.81 -17.36
N PRO A 212 -3.25 -9.66 -17.13
CA PRO A 212 -4.51 -9.32 -17.80
C PRO A 212 -4.34 -9.11 -19.31
N THR A 213 -3.15 -8.69 -19.72
CA THR A 213 -2.83 -8.41 -21.11
C THR A 213 -2.10 -9.58 -21.79
N GLY A 214 -1.82 -10.68 -21.09
CA GLY A 214 -1.03 -11.78 -21.64
C GLY A 214 0.39 -11.35 -22.06
N ALA A 215 0.99 -10.38 -21.36
CA ALA A 215 2.38 -9.99 -21.59
C ALA A 215 3.37 -11.10 -21.20
N LEU A 216 2.98 -11.97 -20.27
CA LEU A 216 3.70 -13.20 -19.91
C LEU A 216 3.05 -14.37 -20.66
N ASP A 217 3.31 -14.46 -21.97
CA ASP A 217 2.70 -15.44 -22.88
C ASP A 217 3.34 -16.83 -22.79
N ALA A 218 4.55 -16.93 -22.24
CA ALA A 218 5.23 -18.20 -21.96
C ALA A 218 6.15 -18.07 -20.72
N PRO A 219 6.51 -19.18 -20.05
CA PRO A 219 7.45 -19.17 -18.94
C PRO A 219 8.77 -18.49 -19.31
N TYR A 220 9.24 -17.58 -18.46
CA TYR A 220 10.51 -16.85 -18.60
C TYR A 220 10.56 -15.92 -19.81
N GLN A 221 9.41 -15.60 -20.40
CA GLN A 221 9.29 -14.70 -21.55
C GLN A 221 8.33 -13.57 -21.22
N ILE A 222 8.61 -12.41 -21.78
CA ILE A 222 7.75 -11.23 -21.68
C ILE A 222 7.68 -10.56 -23.04
N ASP A 223 6.48 -10.21 -23.48
CA ASP A 223 6.24 -9.22 -24.51
C ASP A 223 5.99 -7.86 -23.85
N ALA A 224 6.99 -6.97 -23.89
CA ALA A 224 6.85 -5.66 -23.27
C ALA A 224 5.78 -4.82 -23.96
N THR A 225 5.51 -5.03 -25.26
CA THR A 225 4.46 -4.30 -25.99
C THR A 225 3.05 -4.62 -25.50
N ARG A 226 2.92 -5.65 -24.66
CA ARG A 226 1.66 -6.01 -23.99
C ARG A 226 1.68 -5.66 -22.51
N CYS A 227 2.83 -5.31 -21.93
CA CYS A 227 2.99 -5.12 -20.50
C CYS A 227 2.41 -3.76 -20.05
N ILE A 228 1.54 -3.76 -19.04
CA ILE A 228 1.00 -2.53 -18.43
C ILE A 228 2.13 -1.60 -17.98
N SER A 229 3.21 -2.15 -17.42
CA SER A 229 4.36 -1.37 -16.95
C SER A 229 5.07 -0.63 -18.09
N TYR A 230 5.22 -1.25 -19.26
CA TYR A 230 5.80 -0.60 -20.44
C TYR A 230 4.96 0.61 -20.87
N TRP A 231 3.65 0.42 -20.98
CA TRP A 231 2.74 1.47 -21.44
C TRP A 231 2.58 2.61 -20.44
N THR A 232 2.53 2.31 -19.15
CA THR A 232 2.32 3.35 -18.12
C THR A 232 3.59 4.16 -17.81
N ILE A 233 4.79 3.58 -18.03
CA ILE A 233 6.07 4.21 -17.69
C ILE A 233 6.76 4.83 -18.92
N GLU A 234 6.88 4.05 -20.00
CA GLU A 234 7.75 4.41 -21.13
C GLU A 234 7.00 5.19 -22.21
N GLN A 235 5.72 4.87 -22.44
CA GLN A 235 4.94 5.53 -23.49
C GLN A 235 4.77 7.02 -23.21
N ARG A 236 5.18 7.85 -24.19
CA ARG A 236 5.08 9.31 -24.15
C ARG A 236 3.82 9.81 -24.84
N GLY A 237 3.52 11.09 -24.64
CA GLY A 237 2.38 11.78 -25.23
C GLY A 237 1.11 11.72 -24.39
N ALA A 238 0.21 12.66 -24.65
CA ALA A 238 -1.05 12.82 -23.93
C ALA A 238 -2.09 11.76 -24.30
N GLU A 239 -1.98 11.10 -25.45
CA GLU A 239 -2.96 10.11 -25.94
C GLU A 239 -2.32 8.73 -26.11
N TRP A 240 -3.15 7.69 -26.08
CA TRP A 240 -2.71 6.34 -26.43
C TRP A 240 -2.50 6.23 -27.94
N PRO A 241 -1.45 5.55 -28.41
CA PRO A 241 -1.36 5.24 -29.82
C PRO A 241 -2.49 4.25 -30.21
N PRO A 242 -3.03 4.31 -31.45
CA PRO A 242 -4.19 3.52 -31.85
C PRO A 242 -4.05 2.02 -31.58
N GLU A 243 -2.86 1.46 -31.79
CA GLU A 243 -2.55 0.05 -31.54
C GLU A 243 -2.62 -0.37 -30.07
N ALA A 244 -2.61 0.58 -29.14
CA ALA A 244 -2.66 0.33 -27.70
C ALA A 244 -4.05 0.60 -27.09
N GLU A 245 -5.00 1.19 -27.82
CA GLU A 245 -6.30 1.60 -27.26
C GLU A 245 -7.09 0.42 -26.68
N ASP A 246 -7.19 -0.68 -27.43
CA ASP A 246 -7.89 -1.88 -26.97
C ASP A 246 -7.14 -2.56 -25.82
N LEU A 247 -5.81 -2.51 -25.82
CA LEU A 247 -5.00 -3.08 -24.74
C LEU A 247 -5.13 -2.25 -23.45
N ALA A 248 -5.18 -0.91 -23.56
CA ALA A 248 -5.27 0.02 -22.43
C ALA A 248 -6.56 -0.18 -21.62
N ARG A 249 -7.61 -0.72 -22.25
CA ARG A 249 -8.87 -1.11 -21.62
C ARG A 249 -8.73 -2.24 -20.59
N GLU A 250 -7.65 -3.01 -20.66
CA GLU A 250 -7.33 -4.12 -19.74
C GLU A 250 -6.39 -3.68 -18.59
N PHE A 251 -6.01 -2.39 -18.53
CA PHE A 251 -5.06 -1.92 -17.52
C PHE A 251 -5.68 -1.73 -16.13
N GLY A 252 -7.00 -1.87 -15.99
CA GLY A 252 -7.69 -1.62 -14.72
C GLY A 252 -7.37 -0.22 -14.16
N PRO A 253 -7.15 -0.07 -12.84
CA PRO A 253 -6.86 1.21 -12.20
C PRO A 253 -5.37 1.62 -12.21
N TRP A 254 -4.49 0.92 -12.94
CA TRP A 254 -3.05 1.21 -12.92
C TRP A 254 -2.73 2.55 -13.59
N VAL A 255 -2.12 3.47 -12.82
CA VAL A 255 -1.67 4.79 -13.30
C VAL A 255 -0.15 4.85 -13.55
N PHE A 256 0.63 3.98 -12.89
CA PHE A 256 2.08 3.90 -13.07
C PHE A 256 2.63 2.53 -12.64
N GLY A 257 3.25 1.81 -13.57
CA GLY A 257 3.77 0.46 -13.34
C GLY A 257 2.66 -0.59 -13.18
N CYS A 258 3.05 -1.82 -12.82
CA CYS A 258 2.12 -2.91 -12.50
C CYS A 258 2.81 -3.97 -11.63
N ASP A 259 2.14 -4.44 -10.57
CA ASP A 259 2.67 -5.48 -9.66
C ASP A 259 1.92 -6.81 -9.71
N ILE A 260 0.91 -6.97 -10.58
CA ILE A 260 0.04 -8.16 -10.58
C ILE A 260 0.85 -9.47 -10.59
N CYS A 261 1.85 -9.58 -11.48
CA CYS A 261 2.67 -10.78 -11.61
C CYS A 261 3.60 -11.04 -10.41
N GLN A 262 3.87 -10.02 -9.59
CA GLN A 262 4.61 -10.12 -8.34
C GLN A 262 3.68 -10.46 -7.16
N ASP A 263 2.51 -9.84 -7.11
CA ASP A 263 1.52 -10.00 -6.03
C ASP A 263 0.96 -11.42 -5.96
N VAL A 264 0.69 -12.03 -7.12
CA VAL A 264 0.21 -13.43 -7.17
C VAL A 264 1.32 -14.47 -6.95
N CYS A 265 2.59 -14.05 -6.94
CA CYS A 265 3.73 -14.96 -6.84
C CYS A 265 3.84 -15.54 -5.43
N PRO A 266 3.85 -16.88 -5.25
CA PRO A 266 3.93 -17.50 -3.93
C PRO A 266 5.20 -17.16 -3.13
N TRP A 267 6.29 -16.79 -3.81
CA TRP A 267 7.56 -16.44 -3.18
C TRP A 267 7.54 -15.06 -2.53
N THR A 268 6.61 -14.20 -2.96
CA THR A 268 6.46 -12.84 -2.43
C THR A 268 5.95 -12.83 -0.98
N LYS A 269 5.27 -13.89 -0.52
CA LYS A 269 4.84 -14.00 0.88
C LYS A 269 5.99 -14.03 1.90
N PHE A 270 7.20 -14.34 1.45
CA PHE A 270 8.41 -14.34 2.28
C PHE A 270 9.10 -12.98 2.32
N ALA A 271 8.58 -11.99 1.58
CA ALA A 271 9.21 -10.69 1.48
C ALA A 271 9.22 -9.95 2.84
N GLN A 272 10.38 -9.38 3.17
CA GLN A 272 10.58 -8.62 4.39
C GLN A 272 10.47 -7.12 4.08
N PRO A 273 9.90 -6.31 4.99
CA PRO A 273 9.73 -4.89 4.76
C PRO A 273 11.07 -4.16 4.76
N ALA A 274 11.17 -3.12 3.92
CA ALA A 274 12.28 -2.20 3.90
C ALA A 274 12.36 -1.41 5.20
N ARG A 275 13.58 -1.24 5.72
CA ARG A 275 13.87 -0.39 6.89
C ARG A 275 14.31 1.02 6.50
N ASP A 276 14.73 1.21 5.24
CA ASP A 276 15.15 2.51 4.75
C ASP A 276 13.93 3.43 4.63
N ALA A 277 13.96 4.55 5.35
CA ALA A 277 12.86 5.52 5.39
C ALA A 277 12.50 6.07 4.00
N ARG A 278 13.49 6.14 3.10
CA ARG A 278 13.33 6.64 1.73
C ARG A 278 12.46 5.73 0.87
N PHE A 279 12.32 4.46 1.22
CA PHE A 279 11.48 3.51 0.51
C PHE A 279 10.15 3.22 1.22
N GLN A 280 9.79 4.00 2.24
CA GLN A 280 8.46 3.93 2.83
C GLN A 280 7.43 4.60 1.92
N SER A 281 6.18 4.17 2.05
CA SER A 281 5.08 4.67 1.25
C SER A 281 4.81 6.15 1.53
N ARG A 282 4.76 6.97 0.47
CA ARG A 282 4.17 8.32 0.50
C ARG A 282 2.66 8.22 0.25
N GLU A 283 1.84 8.62 1.23
CA GLU A 283 0.37 8.49 1.15
C GLU A 283 -0.19 9.25 -0.07
N GLU A 284 0.38 10.41 -0.39
CA GLU A 284 0.04 11.25 -1.54
C GLU A 284 0.34 10.59 -2.91
N ILE A 285 1.04 9.45 -2.92
CA ILE A 285 1.28 8.61 -4.09
C ILE A 285 0.46 7.32 -4.00
N ALA A 286 0.59 6.58 -2.90
CA ALA A 286 0.07 5.23 -2.78
C ALA A 286 -1.46 5.16 -2.65
N GLN A 287 -2.12 6.20 -2.14
CA GLN A 287 -3.57 6.20 -1.86
C GLN A 287 -4.33 7.36 -2.49
N ARG A 288 -3.73 8.05 -3.47
CA ARG A 288 -4.32 9.27 -4.03
C ARG A 288 -5.51 8.96 -4.97
N PRO A 289 -6.69 9.59 -4.77
CA PRO A 289 -7.84 9.47 -5.67
C PRO A 289 -7.53 9.95 -7.09
N LEU A 290 -7.97 9.21 -8.12
CA LEU A 290 -7.92 9.56 -9.55
C LEU A 290 -8.53 10.92 -9.85
N ALA A 291 -9.56 11.34 -9.10
CA ALA A 291 -10.09 12.69 -9.20
C ALA A 291 -9.01 13.74 -8.85
N GLU A 292 -8.28 13.55 -7.75
CA GLU A 292 -7.19 14.43 -7.35
C GLU A 292 -5.95 14.32 -8.24
N TRP A 293 -5.72 13.16 -8.86
CA TRP A 293 -4.69 13.01 -9.89
C TRP A 293 -5.05 13.80 -11.16
N ALA A 294 -6.33 13.86 -11.54
CA ALA A 294 -6.77 14.54 -12.75
C ALA A 294 -6.61 16.06 -12.69
N GLU A 295 -6.62 16.65 -11.48
CA GLU A 295 -6.44 18.08 -11.25
C GLU A 295 -4.95 18.49 -11.15
N LEU A 296 -4.00 17.58 -11.38
CA LEU A 296 -2.57 17.90 -11.33
C LEU A 296 -2.17 18.84 -12.48
N ASP A 297 -1.68 20.02 -12.11
CA ASP A 297 -0.89 20.85 -13.00
C ASP A 297 0.62 20.51 -12.93
N LEU A 298 1.43 21.21 -13.74
CA LEU A 298 2.87 20.97 -13.80
C LEU A 298 3.60 21.32 -12.52
N ALA A 299 3.15 22.32 -11.77
CA ALA A 299 3.77 22.73 -10.52
C ALA A 299 3.49 21.69 -9.42
N ALA A 300 2.23 21.29 -9.26
CA ALA A 300 1.79 20.25 -8.33
C ALA A 300 2.44 18.90 -8.66
N PHE A 301 2.58 18.54 -9.93
CA PHE A 301 3.29 17.33 -10.35
C PHE A 301 4.76 17.35 -9.94
N ARG A 302 5.47 18.45 -10.18
CA ARG A 302 6.90 18.57 -9.85
C ARG A 302 7.14 18.48 -8.35
N GLU A 303 6.25 19.06 -7.55
CA GLU A 303 6.36 19.03 -6.09
C GLU A 303 5.99 17.65 -5.53
N THR A 304 4.82 17.11 -5.90
CA THR A 304 4.34 15.81 -5.40
C THR A 304 5.33 14.69 -5.71
N PHE A 305 5.84 14.63 -6.95
CA PHE A 305 6.73 13.56 -7.40
C PHE A 305 8.20 13.93 -7.29
N ARG A 306 8.56 14.92 -6.47
CA ARG A 306 9.96 15.26 -6.22
C ARG A 306 10.72 14.02 -5.71
N LYS A 307 11.85 13.72 -6.36
CA LYS A 307 12.65 12.51 -6.11
C LYS A 307 11.84 11.21 -6.22
N SER A 308 10.82 11.13 -7.09
CA SER A 308 10.06 9.89 -7.32
C SER A 308 10.29 9.40 -8.75
N PRO A 309 10.36 8.08 -8.99
CA PRO A 309 10.53 7.52 -10.33
C PRO A 309 9.33 7.81 -11.25
N ILE A 310 8.17 8.21 -10.69
CA ILE A 310 6.97 8.60 -11.45
C ILE A 310 7.25 9.75 -12.43
N LYS A 311 8.26 10.59 -12.15
CA LYS A 311 8.67 11.67 -13.06
C LYS A 311 9.08 11.18 -14.45
N ARG A 312 9.42 9.88 -14.60
CA ARG A 312 9.72 9.27 -15.90
C ARG A 312 8.58 9.42 -16.88
N THR A 313 7.33 9.22 -16.46
CA THR A 313 6.13 9.27 -17.31
C THR A 313 5.82 10.67 -17.86
N LYS A 314 6.31 11.74 -17.22
CA LYS A 314 5.90 13.15 -17.45
C LYS A 314 4.42 13.40 -17.12
N LEU A 315 4.05 14.67 -16.98
CA LEU A 315 2.67 15.04 -16.62
C LEU A 315 1.65 14.52 -17.62
N GLU A 316 1.87 14.77 -18.92
CA GLU A 316 0.92 14.38 -19.97
C GLU A 316 0.66 12.88 -20.01
N GLY A 317 1.73 12.07 -19.94
CA GLY A 317 1.61 10.61 -19.89
C GLY A 317 0.92 10.13 -18.61
N LEU A 318 1.13 10.81 -17.48
CA LEU A 318 0.50 10.45 -16.22
C LEU A 318 -1.00 10.75 -16.29
N LEU A 319 -1.37 11.94 -16.78
CA LEU A 319 -2.77 12.32 -16.96
C LEU A 319 -3.48 11.41 -17.98
N ARG A 320 -2.79 10.95 -19.04
CA ARG A 320 -3.30 9.91 -19.94
C ARG A 320 -3.65 8.63 -19.17
N ASN A 321 -2.71 8.14 -18.35
CA ASN A 321 -2.92 6.93 -17.56
C ASN A 321 -4.07 7.12 -16.54
N VAL A 322 -4.20 8.29 -15.93
CA VAL A 322 -5.29 8.63 -15.00
C VAL A 322 -6.65 8.64 -15.71
N ARG A 323 -6.75 9.23 -16.91
CA ARG A 323 -7.99 9.18 -17.72
C ARG A 323 -8.36 7.73 -18.05
N ASN A 324 -7.38 6.91 -18.42
CA ASN A 324 -7.58 5.49 -18.70
C ASN A 324 -8.07 4.72 -17.46
N ALA A 325 -7.41 4.90 -16.32
CA ALA A 325 -7.80 4.26 -15.06
C ALA A 325 -9.22 4.66 -14.64
N ARG A 326 -9.61 5.93 -14.82
CA ARG A 326 -10.98 6.39 -14.55
C ARG A 326 -12.00 5.73 -15.48
N ALA A 327 -11.69 5.63 -16.77
CA ALA A 327 -12.56 4.98 -17.75
C ALA A 327 -12.71 3.48 -17.46
N ASN A 328 -11.62 2.80 -17.09
CA ASN A 328 -11.63 1.39 -16.74
C ASN A 328 -12.41 1.14 -15.44
N ALA A 329 -12.17 1.92 -14.39
CA ALA A 329 -12.94 1.83 -13.14
C ALA A 329 -14.45 2.04 -13.36
N ALA A 330 -14.82 2.92 -14.29
CA ALA A 330 -16.21 3.11 -14.68
C ALA A 330 -16.81 1.91 -15.46
N ARG A 331 -15.98 1.10 -16.12
CA ARG A 331 -16.38 -0.08 -16.92
C ARG A 331 -16.47 -1.38 -16.13
N GLU A 332 -15.74 -1.51 -15.01
CA GLU A 332 -15.71 -2.78 -14.25
C GLU A 332 -17.10 -3.20 -13.73
N ARG A 333 -17.91 -2.25 -13.23
CA ARG A 333 -19.28 -2.56 -12.79
C ARG A 333 -20.17 -3.04 -13.95
N PRO A 334 -20.29 -2.33 -15.09
CA PRO A 334 -20.97 -2.85 -16.28
C PRO A 334 -20.47 -4.22 -16.74
N GLN A 335 -19.17 -4.49 -16.64
CA GLN A 335 -18.62 -5.80 -16.99
C GLN A 335 -19.14 -6.87 -16.04
N VAL A 336 -19.06 -6.69 -14.72
CA VAL A 336 -19.62 -7.65 -13.75
C VAL A 336 -21.09 -7.92 -14.03
N LEU A 337 -21.87 -6.89 -14.36
CA LEU A 337 -23.28 -7.04 -14.75
C LEU A 337 -23.44 -7.82 -16.06
N ALA A 338 -22.57 -7.61 -17.05
CA ALA A 338 -22.57 -8.37 -18.30
C ALA A 338 -22.21 -9.85 -18.09
N GLU A 339 -21.25 -10.14 -17.19
CA GLU A 339 -20.89 -11.50 -16.78
C GLU A 339 -22.10 -12.22 -16.15
N LEU A 340 -22.81 -11.54 -15.24
CA LEU A 340 -24.05 -12.04 -14.63
C LEU A 340 -25.16 -12.24 -15.68
N ALA A 341 -25.32 -11.31 -16.61
CA ALA A 341 -26.27 -11.41 -17.72
C ALA A 341 -25.95 -12.57 -18.68
N ALA A 342 -24.67 -12.92 -18.84
CA ALA A 342 -24.22 -14.10 -19.57
C ALA A 342 -24.40 -15.41 -18.80
N GLY A 343 -25.05 -15.38 -17.63
CA GLY A 343 -25.32 -16.56 -16.79
C GLY A 343 -24.10 -17.05 -16.00
N ARG A 344 -23.01 -16.25 -15.94
CA ARG A 344 -21.83 -16.62 -15.14
C ARG A 344 -22.07 -16.34 -13.67
N ARG A 345 -21.34 -17.09 -12.83
CA ARG A 345 -21.31 -16.88 -11.38
C ARG A 345 -20.10 -16.03 -11.04
N VAL A 346 -20.33 -14.86 -10.46
CA VAL A 346 -19.28 -13.92 -10.07
C VAL A 346 -19.15 -13.92 -8.55
N ALA A 347 -17.93 -14.11 -8.05
CA ALA A 347 -17.61 -13.92 -6.64
C ALA A 347 -16.84 -12.61 -6.47
N VAL A 348 -17.34 -11.74 -5.60
CA VAL A 348 -16.65 -10.49 -5.25
C VAL A 348 -15.95 -10.70 -3.92
N ILE A 349 -14.64 -10.45 -3.89
CA ILE A 349 -13.77 -10.64 -2.72
C ILE A 349 -12.98 -9.36 -2.45
N SER A 350 -12.70 -9.09 -1.18
CA SER A 350 -11.77 -8.05 -0.74
C SER A 350 -10.45 -8.68 -0.28
N ASP A 351 -9.40 -7.87 -0.17
CA ASP A 351 -8.10 -8.32 0.37
C ASP A 351 -8.21 -8.87 1.81
N ALA A 352 -9.16 -8.35 2.59
CA ALA A 352 -9.46 -8.81 3.93
C ALA A 352 -10.92 -8.54 4.32
N GLY A 353 -11.46 -9.38 5.20
CA GLY A 353 -12.75 -9.17 5.85
C GLY A 353 -13.96 -9.43 4.94
N THR A 354 -15.01 -8.63 5.16
CA THR A 354 -16.28 -8.70 4.42
C THR A 354 -16.25 -7.67 3.28
N PRO A 355 -16.38 -8.09 2.00
CA PRO A 355 -16.34 -7.17 0.87
C PRO A 355 -17.55 -6.22 0.86
N LEU A 356 -17.43 -5.08 0.18
CA LEU A 356 -18.52 -4.11 -0.07
C LEU A 356 -18.97 -3.27 1.14
N ILE A 357 -18.31 -3.40 2.29
CA ILE A 357 -18.67 -2.67 3.52
C ILE A 357 -17.86 -1.38 3.67
N SER A 358 -16.54 -1.47 3.51
CA SER A 358 -15.66 -0.31 3.60
C SER A 358 -15.49 0.39 2.23
N ASP A 359 -15.78 -0.29 1.11
CA ASP A 359 -15.99 0.31 -0.22
C ASP A 359 -17.44 0.72 -0.50
N PRO A 360 -17.66 1.67 -1.43
CA PRO A 360 -18.99 1.94 -1.98
C PRO A 360 -19.48 0.84 -2.94
N GLY A 361 -19.20 -0.43 -2.63
CA GLY A 361 -19.57 -1.63 -3.39
C GLY A 361 -21.07 -1.89 -3.44
N TRP A 362 -21.85 -1.27 -2.57
CA TRP A 362 -23.32 -1.31 -2.57
C TRP A 362 -23.94 -0.91 -3.91
N LYS A 363 -23.25 -0.08 -4.73
CA LYS A 363 -23.76 0.31 -6.06
C LYS A 363 -23.81 -0.88 -7.01
N LEU A 364 -22.81 -1.77 -6.97
CA LEU A 364 -22.80 -2.99 -7.78
C LEU A 364 -23.95 -3.91 -7.37
N VAL A 365 -24.17 -4.08 -6.06
CA VAL A 365 -25.28 -4.88 -5.52
C VAL A 365 -26.62 -4.31 -5.98
N ARG A 366 -26.81 -2.99 -5.87
CA ARG A 366 -28.03 -2.33 -6.35
C ARG A 366 -28.25 -2.57 -7.84
N GLU A 367 -27.24 -2.33 -8.67
CA GLU A 367 -27.36 -2.50 -10.12
C GLU A 367 -27.61 -3.97 -10.50
N ALA A 368 -27.03 -4.94 -9.78
CA ALA A 368 -27.30 -6.36 -9.99
C ALA A 368 -28.74 -6.73 -9.61
N ILE A 369 -29.26 -6.21 -8.49
CA ILE A 369 -30.66 -6.40 -8.06
C ILE A 369 -31.61 -5.76 -9.08
N ASP A 370 -31.34 -4.53 -9.52
CA ASP A 370 -32.15 -3.81 -10.51
C ASP A 370 -32.18 -4.55 -11.86
N ALA A 371 -31.12 -5.26 -12.20
CA ALA A 371 -31.03 -6.14 -13.38
C ALA A 371 -31.66 -7.53 -13.17
N GLY A 372 -32.23 -7.82 -12.01
CA GLY A 372 -32.89 -9.10 -11.69
C GLY A 372 -31.94 -10.24 -11.35
N HIS A 373 -30.67 -9.95 -11.05
CA HIS A 373 -29.71 -10.97 -10.63
C HIS A 373 -29.82 -11.29 -9.14
N HIS A 374 -29.65 -12.57 -8.80
CA HIS A 374 -29.56 -13.02 -7.41
C HIS A 374 -28.23 -12.58 -6.80
N VAL A 375 -28.29 -11.93 -5.64
CA VAL A 375 -27.11 -11.53 -4.86
C VAL A 375 -27.16 -12.24 -3.52
N GLU A 376 -26.09 -12.96 -3.20
CA GLU A 376 -25.93 -13.69 -1.93
C GLU A 376 -24.68 -13.19 -1.20
N ALA A 377 -24.80 -13.02 0.12
CA ALA A 377 -23.66 -12.74 0.98
C ALA A 377 -23.28 -14.00 1.76
N LEU A 378 -22.01 -14.40 1.66
CA LEU A 378 -21.46 -15.45 2.50
C LEU A 378 -21.07 -14.86 3.86
N PRO A 379 -21.42 -15.51 4.99
CA PRO A 379 -20.92 -15.09 6.30
C PRO A 379 -19.40 -15.24 6.33
N GLY A 380 -18.71 -14.33 7.02
CA GLY A 380 -17.26 -14.30 6.98
C GLY A 380 -16.63 -13.42 8.06
N ALA A 381 -15.31 -13.28 7.95
CA ALA A 381 -14.53 -12.50 8.90
C ALA A 381 -14.92 -11.01 8.87
N SER A 382 -15.07 -10.42 10.05
CA SER A 382 -15.36 -8.99 10.22
C SER A 382 -14.58 -8.46 11.41
N ALA A 383 -13.58 -7.62 11.14
CA ALA A 383 -12.79 -6.98 12.20
C ALA A 383 -13.67 -6.15 13.15
N THR A 384 -14.72 -5.51 12.62
CA THR A 384 -15.74 -4.77 13.39
C THR A 384 -16.43 -5.68 14.41
N LEU A 385 -16.98 -6.81 13.98
CA LEU A 385 -17.70 -7.72 14.89
C LEU A 385 -16.76 -8.41 15.87
N THR A 386 -15.57 -8.82 15.41
CA THR A 386 -14.54 -9.40 16.28
C THR A 386 -14.11 -8.42 17.37
N ALA A 387 -13.86 -7.15 17.01
CA ALA A 387 -13.49 -6.11 17.97
C ALA A 387 -14.61 -5.81 18.98
N LEU A 388 -15.86 -5.70 18.53
CA LEU A 388 -17.02 -5.51 19.41
C LEU A 388 -17.14 -6.64 20.43
N ALA A 389 -16.98 -7.89 19.99
CA ALA A 389 -17.07 -9.07 20.85
C ALA A 389 -16.03 -9.08 21.99
N VAL A 390 -14.85 -8.50 21.75
CA VAL A 390 -13.77 -8.45 22.74
C VAL A 390 -13.66 -7.10 23.46
N ALA A 391 -14.34 -6.04 23.00
CA ALA A 391 -14.20 -4.69 23.55
C ALA A 391 -14.68 -4.57 25.00
N GLY A 392 -15.66 -5.38 25.41
CA GLY A 392 -16.30 -5.26 26.73
C GLY A 392 -17.20 -4.03 26.85
N LEU A 393 -17.75 -3.57 25.73
CA LEU A 393 -18.67 -2.43 25.63
C LEU A 393 -20.06 -2.91 25.17
N PRO A 394 -21.14 -2.13 25.39
CA PRO A 394 -22.48 -2.52 24.94
C PRO A 394 -22.52 -2.81 23.43
N THR A 395 -23.14 -3.93 23.05
CA THR A 395 -23.25 -4.38 21.64
C THR A 395 -24.70 -4.47 21.17
N ASP A 396 -25.65 -4.01 21.99
CA ASP A 396 -27.09 -3.97 21.70
C ASP A 396 -27.42 -2.96 20.60
N ALA A 397 -26.65 -1.88 20.50
CA ALA A 397 -26.64 -0.97 19.37
C ALA A 397 -25.21 -0.50 19.08
N PHE A 398 -24.79 -0.57 17.82
CA PHE A 398 -23.52 -0.03 17.38
C PHE A 398 -23.63 0.65 16.00
N LEU A 399 -22.74 1.61 15.77
CA LEU A 399 -22.56 2.32 14.51
C LEU A 399 -21.13 2.11 14.02
N PHE A 400 -20.97 1.47 12.87
CA PHE A 400 -19.69 1.39 12.19
C PHE A 400 -19.44 2.69 11.42
N ALA A 401 -18.47 3.48 11.87
CA ALA A 401 -18.14 4.80 11.33
C ALA A 401 -17.01 4.75 10.30
N GLY A 402 -16.37 3.59 10.11
CA GLY A 402 -15.25 3.41 9.18
C GLY A 402 -14.02 4.22 9.61
N PHE A 403 -13.26 4.69 8.63
CA PHE A 403 -12.10 5.57 8.84
C PHE A 403 -12.53 7.03 8.98
N LEU A 404 -11.93 7.74 9.94
CA LEU A 404 -12.13 9.18 10.07
C LEU A 404 -11.30 9.96 9.05
N PRO A 405 -11.76 11.16 8.60
CA PRO A 405 -11.04 11.99 7.64
C PRO A 405 -9.56 12.21 8.01
N PRO A 406 -8.63 12.23 7.03
CA PRO A 406 -7.19 12.36 7.31
C PRO A 406 -6.81 13.72 7.91
N LYS A 407 -7.49 14.80 7.48
CA LYS A 407 -7.21 16.16 7.94
C LYS A 407 -7.88 16.42 9.29
N GLY A 408 -7.10 16.89 10.28
CA GLY A 408 -7.58 17.10 11.66
C GLY A 408 -8.84 17.96 11.78
N ALA A 409 -8.98 19.03 10.99
CA ALA A 409 -10.21 19.84 11.01
C ALA A 409 -11.45 19.06 10.55
N ALA A 410 -11.36 18.33 9.44
CA ALA A 410 -12.46 17.50 8.93
C ALA A 410 -12.75 16.32 9.87
N ARG A 411 -11.70 15.74 10.48
CA ARG A 411 -11.83 14.68 11.50
C ARG A 411 -12.64 15.15 12.70
N ARG A 412 -12.29 16.30 13.28
CA ARG A 412 -13.02 16.88 14.43
C ARG A 412 -14.47 17.21 14.08
N THR A 413 -14.75 17.75 12.90
CA THR A 413 -16.13 17.97 12.43
C THR A 413 -16.91 16.65 12.41
N ARG A 414 -16.33 15.60 11.82
CA ARG A 414 -16.97 14.28 11.78
C ARG A 414 -17.20 13.68 13.17
N ILE A 415 -16.25 13.85 14.09
CA ILE A 415 -16.40 13.38 15.48
C ILE A 415 -17.54 14.12 16.19
N ALA A 416 -17.68 15.43 15.99
CA ALA A 416 -18.75 16.22 16.58
C ALA A 416 -20.15 15.72 16.14
N GLU A 417 -20.29 15.32 14.87
CA GLU A 417 -21.53 14.72 14.33
C GLU A 417 -21.87 13.38 15.01
N LEU A 418 -20.88 12.63 15.47
CA LEU A 418 -21.05 11.33 16.12
C LEU A 418 -21.28 11.44 17.64
N LYS A 419 -21.02 12.61 18.24
CA LYS A 419 -21.23 12.84 19.68
C LYS A 419 -22.65 12.49 20.17
N PRO A 420 -23.76 12.85 19.53
CA PRO A 420 -25.08 12.54 20.07
C PRO A 420 -25.53 11.09 19.85
N VAL A 421 -24.79 10.26 19.10
CA VAL A 421 -25.22 8.91 18.71
C VAL A 421 -25.30 7.99 19.96
N PRO A 422 -26.48 7.45 20.31
CA PRO A 422 -26.68 6.64 21.52
C PRO A 422 -26.31 5.16 21.26
N ALA A 423 -25.14 4.90 20.70
CA ALA A 423 -24.68 3.57 20.33
C ALA A 423 -23.16 3.47 20.49
N THR A 424 -22.64 2.24 20.60
CA THR A 424 -21.20 1.99 20.51
C THR A 424 -20.71 2.34 19.11
N LEU A 425 -19.67 3.16 19.02
CA LEU A 425 -19.06 3.57 17.76
C LEU A 425 -17.87 2.66 17.45
N VAL A 426 -17.74 2.23 16.20
CA VAL A 426 -16.58 1.45 15.75
C VAL A 426 -15.89 2.18 14.61
N PHE A 427 -14.58 2.39 14.77
CA PHE A 427 -13.71 3.04 13.80
C PHE A 427 -12.59 2.09 13.39
N PHE A 428 -12.14 2.23 12.16
CA PHE A 428 -10.84 1.70 11.74
C PHE A 428 -9.82 2.84 11.71
N GLU A 429 -8.57 2.53 12.05
CA GLU A 429 -7.50 3.52 12.01
C GLU A 429 -6.14 2.90 11.65
N SER A 430 -5.33 3.68 10.93
CA SER A 430 -3.95 3.32 10.63
C SER A 430 -3.08 3.48 11.87
N PRO A 431 -2.06 2.62 12.07
CA PRO A 431 -1.25 2.64 13.29
C PRO A 431 -0.53 3.97 13.54
N SER A 432 -0.14 4.69 12.48
CA SER A 432 0.50 6.01 12.58
C SER A 432 -0.44 7.13 13.01
N ARG A 433 -1.76 6.96 12.82
CA ARG A 433 -2.78 7.97 13.11
C ARG A 433 -3.54 7.71 14.41
N VAL A 434 -3.32 6.58 15.09
CA VAL A 434 -4.07 6.22 16.29
C VAL A 434 -3.95 7.29 17.38
N GLY A 435 -2.74 7.76 17.69
CA GLY A 435 -2.52 8.78 18.73
C GLY A 435 -3.32 10.06 18.47
N ASP A 436 -3.14 10.66 17.29
CA ASP A 436 -3.87 11.86 16.86
C ASP A 436 -5.40 11.66 16.86
N THR A 437 -5.84 10.48 16.45
CA THR A 437 -7.26 10.16 16.34
C THR A 437 -7.90 9.97 17.71
N LEU A 438 -7.21 9.31 18.64
CA LEU A 438 -7.66 9.21 20.03
C LEU A 438 -7.70 10.58 20.70
N ALA A 439 -6.72 11.44 20.45
CA ALA A 439 -6.71 12.80 20.98
C ALA A 439 -7.92 13.61 20.47
N ASP A 440 -8.20 13.57 19.16
CA ASP A 440 -9.38 14.24 18.59
C ASP A 440 -10.70 13.58 19.08
N LEU A 441 -10.74 12.25 19.26
CA LEU A 441 -11.91 11.54 19.80
C LEU A 441 -12.17 11.92 21.25
N ALA A 442 -11.14 11.96 22.11
CA ALA A 442 -11.26 12.40 23.50
C ALA A 442 -11.73 13.86 23.57
N GLY A 443 -11.16 14.74 22.76
CA GLY A 443 -11.58 16.14 22.68
C GLY A 443 -13.02 16.35 22.21
N GLY A 444 -13.53 15.48 21.32
CA GLY A 444 -14.88 15.60 20.78
C GLY A 444 -15.97 14.84 21.56
N LEU A 445 -15.66 13.63 22.02
CA LEU A 445 -16.62 12.69 22.62
C LEU A 445 -16.56 12.65 24.15
N GLY A 446 -15.51 13.20 24.77
CA GLY A 446 -15.25 13.15 26.20
C GLY A 446 -14.51 11.88 26.63
N ASP A 447 -14.65 11.52 27.90
CA ASP A 447 -14.02 10.40 28.60
C ASP A 447 -14.75 9.06 28.41
N ARG A 448 -15.45 8.89 27.27
CA ARG A 448 -16.25 7.67 27.03
C ARG A 448 -15.39 6.41 27.19
N PRO A 449 -15.95 5.33 27.76
CA PRO A 449 -15.26 4.05 27.81
C PRO A 449 -14.95 3.60 26.38
N ALA A 450 -13.73 3.17 26.12
CA ALA A 450 -13.28 2.76 24.81
C ALA A 450 -12.39 1.52 24.90
N ALA A 451 -12.21 0.87 23.75
CA ALA A 451 -11.29 -0.23 23.55
C ALA A 451 -10.54 -0.05 22.22
N ILE A 452 -9.31 -0.52 22.21
CA ILE A 452 -8.45 -0.53 21.02
C ILE A 452 -8.00 -1.95 20.81
N ALA A 453 -8.42 -2.53 19.70
CA ALA A 453 -8.09 -3.89 19.29
C ALA A 453 -7.14 -3.84 18.10
N ARG A 454 -5.98 -4.50 18.22
CA ARG A 454 -4.99 -4.58 17.14
C ARG A 454 -4.54 -6.01 16.92
N GLU A 455 -4.05 -6.27 15.71
CA GLU A 455 -3.55 -7.59 15.33
C GLU A 455 -4.59 -8.71 15.59
N LEU A 456 -5.87 -8.38 15.43
CA LEU A 456 -6.98 -9.33 15.60
C LEU A 456 -6.73 -10.59 14.77
N THR A 457 -6.99 -11.73 15.39
CA THR A 457 -6.80 -13.10 14.89
C THR A 457 -5.35 -13.50 14.58
N LYS A 458 -4.35 -12.72 15.01
CA LYS A 458 -2.92 -12.99 14.79
C LYS A 458 -2.21 -13.36 16.09
N LEU A 459 -0.93 -13.74 15.99
CA LEU A 459 -0.10 -14.19 17.13
C LEU A 459 0.02 -13.15 18.27
N HIS A 460 -0.03 -11.86 17.93
CA HIS A 460 0.14 -10.75 18.87
C HIS A 460 -1.14 -9.92 19.03
N GLU A 461 -2.30 -10.58 18.97
CA GLU A 461 -3.59 -9.94 19.23
C GLU A 461 -3.57 -9.23 20.60
N GLU A 462 -4.02 -7.98 20.63
CA GLU A 462 -4.03 -7.16 21.84
C GLU A 462 -5.28 -6.28 21.88
N VAL A 463 -5.94 -6.23 23.05
CA VAL A 463 -7.09 -5.35 23.32
C VAL A 463 -6.81 -4.51 24.56
N ARG A 464 -6.66 -3.19 24.38
CA ARG A 464 -6.53 -2.21 25.47
C ARG A 464 -7.88 -1.57 25.74
N ARG A 465 -8.24 -1.37 27.00
CA ARG A 465 -9.53 -0.80 27.42
C ARG A 465 -9.29 0.31 28.42
N GLY A 466 -10.09 1.37 28.35
CA GLY A 466 -9.99 2.52 29.24
C GLY A 466 -10.86 3.68 28.73
N PRO A 467 -11.00 4.76 29.50
CA PRO A 467 -11.60 5.98 28.99
C PRO A 467 -10.73 6.56 27.87
N LEU A 468 -11.37 7.28 26.93
CA LEU A 468 -10.72 7.81 25.72
C LEU A 468 -9.49 8.68 26.01
N ASP A 469 -9.54 9.49 27.06
CA ASP A 469 -8.44 10.38 27.47
C ASP A 469 -7.22 9.59 27.95
N ALA A 470 -7.41 8.56 28.78
CA ALA A 470 -6.33 7.70 29.24
C ALA A 470 -5.72 6.89 28.09
N LEU A 471 -6.54 6.41 27.15
CA LEU A 471 -6.04 5.72 25.95
C LEU A 471 -5.27 6.67 25.03
N ALA A 472 -5.72 7.92 24.89
CA ALA A 472 -5.01 8.95 24.12
C ALA A 472 -3.64 9.26 24.74
N GLU A 473 -3.57 9.41 26.07
CA GLU A 473 -2.31 9.65 26.78
C GLU A 473 -1.34 8.47 26.65
N GLN A 474 -1.83 7.24 26.88
CA GLN A 474 -1.01 6.02 26.80
C GLN A 474 -0.44 5.75 25.40
N LEU A 475 -1.12 6.23 24.36
CA LEU A 475 -0.78 5.94 22.96
C LEU A 475 -0.28 7.16 22.19
N ALA A 476 -0.08 8.30 22.85
CA ALA A 476 0.41 9.53 22.21
C ALA A 476 1.76 9.32 21.51
N GLU A 477 2.66 8.53 22.12
CA GLU A 477 4.01 8.23 21.59
C GLU A 477 4.17 6.77 21.16
N ALA A 478 3.10 5.98 21.18
CA ALA A 478 3.19 4.55 20.89
C ALA A 478 3.34 4.31 19.38
N THR A 479 4.43 3.63 18.99
CA THR A 479 4.57 3.11 17.62
C THR A 479 3.81 1.80 17.48
N LEU A 480 2.57 1.89 17.01
CA LEU A 480 1.75 0.71 16.74
C LEU A 480 2.09 0.07 15.39
N LYS A 481 1.75 -1.21 15.23
CA LYS A 481 1.84 -1.96 13.98
C LYS A 481 0.53 -2.70 13.76
N GLY A 482 0.17 -2.85 12.49
CA GLY A 482 -1.10 -3.45 12.08
C GLY A 482 -2.25 -2.45 12.10
N GLU A 483 -3.32 -2.80 11.40
CA GLU A 483 -4.58 -2.04 11.45
C GLU A 483 -5.21 -2.15 12.84
N VAL A 484 -5.85 -1.07 13.27
CA VAL A 484 -6.40 -0.93 14.61
C VAL A 484 -7.89 -0.65 14.52
N VAL A 485 -8.68 -1.38 15.31
CA VAL A 485 -10.10 -1.11 15.51
C VAL A 485 -10.28 -0.35 16.82
N ILE A 486 -10.85 0.85 16.76
CA ILE A 486 -11.18 1.66 17.93
C ILE A 486 -12.68 1.51 18.17
N VAL A 487 -13.05 1.05 19.36
CA VAL A 487 -14.44 0.88 19.79
C VAL A 487 -14.70 1.88 20.90
N VAL A 488 -15.69 2.76 20.76
CA VAL A 488 -16.05 3.78 21.75
C VAL A 488 -17.46 3.53 22.21
N GLY A 489 -17.68 3.43 23.51
CA GLY A 489 -18.99 3.20 24.09
C GLY A 489 -19.98 4.34 23.81
N PRO A 490 -21.28 4.11 24.07
CA PRO A 490 -22.29 5.14 23.94
C PRO A 490 -22.00 6.33 24.88
N PRO A 491 -22.64 7.49 24.66
CA PRO A 491 -22.60 8.60 25.61
C PRO A 491 -22.98 8.06 27.00
N GLN A 492 -22.13 8.31 27.99
CA GLN A 492 -22.51 8.03 29.37
C GLN A 492 -23.74 8.89 29.68
N LYS A 493 -24.78 8.28 30.26
CA LYS A 493 -25.89 9.06 30.83
C LYS A 493 -25.27 9.88 31.96
N GLY A 494 -25.04 11.17 31.73
CA GLY A 494 -24.59 12.07 32.78
C GLY A 494 -25.57 12.02 33.95
N GLU A 495 -25.09 12.27 35.17
CA GLU A 495 -26.00 12.58 36.27
C GLU A 495 -26.87 13.75 35.84
N VAL A 496 -28.18 13.51 35.79
CA VAL A 496 -29.15 14.58 35.57
C VAL A 496 -29.01 15.54 36.75
N THR A 497 -28.55 16.76 36.48
CA THR A 497 -28.36 17.78 37.52
C THR A 497 -29.70 18.38 37.91
N ASP A 498 -29.77 18.98 39.09
CA ASP A 498 -30.99 19.68 39.51
C ASP A 498 -31.33 20.85 38.57
N ALA A 499 -30.33 21.47 37.92
CA ALA A 499 -30.53 22.51 36.91
C ALA A 499 -31.20 21.98 35.63
N ASP A 500 -30.83 20.77 35.18
CA ASP A 500 -31.47 20.11 34.03
C ASP A 500 -32.93 19.76 34.32
N ILE A 501 -33.21 19.31 35.55
CA ILE A 501 -34.56 19.05 36.04
C ILE A 501 -35.35 20.36 36.06
N ASP A 502 -34.79 21.42 36.63
CA ASP A 502 -35.45 22.71 36.78
C ASP A 502 -35.81 23.35 35.44
N ALA A 503 -34.91 23.31 34.45
CA ALA A 503 -35.16 23.84 33.12
C ALA A 503 -36.33 23.12 32.42
N ARG A 504 -36.43 21.79 32.57
CA ARG A 504 -37.53 20.99 32.02
C ARG A 504 -38.82 21.20 32.80
N LEU A 505 -38.73 21.36 34.11
CA LEU A 505 -39.87 21.61 34.98
C LEU A 505 -40.49 22.97 34.71
N GLU A 506 -39.68 24.00 34.46
CA GLU A 506 -40.15 25.34 34.08
C GLU A 506 -41.00 25.31 32.80
N ILE A 507 -40.58 24.53 31.81
CA ILE A 507 -41.33 24.37 30.56
C ILE A 507 -42.65 23.61 30.82
N ALA A 508 -42.59 22.51 31.56
CA ALA A 508 -43.77 21.66 31.83
C ALA A 508 -44.82 22.37 32.70
N LEU A 509 -44.40 23.19 33.66
CA LEU A 509 -45.30 23.95 34.54
C LEU A 509 -46.10 25.05 33.80
N LYS A 510 -45.73 25.40 32.57
CA LYS A 510 -46.53 26.34 31.75
C LYS A 510 -47.88 25.74 31.32
N THR A 511 -47.98 24.41 31.23
CA THR A 511 -49.16 23.72 30.70
C THR A 511 -49.70 22.62 31.60
N MET A 512 -48.98 22.27 32.67
CA MET A 512 -49.32 21.17 33.59
C MET A 512 -49.25 21.61 35.04
N ARG A 513 -50.05 20.97 35.90
CA ARG A 513 -49.94 21.13 37.36
C ARG A 513 -48.67 20.41 37.85
N LEU A 514 -48.08 20.89 38.95
CA LEU A 514 -46.80 20.40 39.48
C LEU A 514 -46.69 18.86 39.58
N ARG A 515 -47.76 18.19 40.02
CA ARG A 515 -47.77 16.72 40.15
C ARG A 515 -47.61 15.98 38.82
N ASP A 516 -48.20 16.53 37.76
CA ASP A 516 -48.21 15.95 36.41
C ASP A 516 -46.93 16.36 35.66
N ALA A 517 -46.50 17.61 35.81
CA ALA A 517 -45.22 18.11 35.33
C ALA A 517 -44.05 17.29 35.90
N ALA A 518 -44.03 17.06 37.21
CA ALA A 518 -42.98 16.27 37.87
C ALA A 518 -42.97 14.81 37.42
N LYS A 519 -44.13 14.22 37.10
CA LYS A 519 -44.20 12.86 36.54
C LYS A 519 -43.59 12.81 35.13
N ALA A 520 -44.01 13.71 34.25
CA ALA A 520 -43.55 13.75 32.86
C ALA A 520 -42.05 14.03 32.76
N VAL A 521 -41.53 14.96 33.56
CA VAL A 521 -40.10 15.31 33.60
C VAL A 521 -39.27 14.17 34.20
N ALA A 522 -39.75 13.50 35.24
CA ALA A 522 -39.08 12.33 35.84
C ALA A 522 -38.96 11.16 34.86
N GLU A 523 -40.03 10.86 34.11
CA GLU A 523 -40.03 9.81 33.07
C GLU A 523 -39.09 10.17 31.92
N ALA A 524 -39.09 11.42 31.47
CA ALA A 524 -38.25 11.88 30.36
C ALA A 524 -36.75 11.92 30.71
N LEU A 525 -36.41 12.23 31.95
CA LEU A 525 -35.01 12.33 32.42
C LEU A 525 -34.52 11.06 33.13
N GLY A 526 -35.40 10.09 33.41
CA GLY A 526 -35.03 8.85 34.09
C GLY A 526 -34.60 9.06 35.55
N VAL A 527 -35.16 10.06 36.24
CA VAL A 527 -34.86 10.41 37.65
C VAL A 527 -36.06 10.14 38.57
N PRO A 528 -35.86 9.98 39.90
CA PRO A 528 -36.96 9.79 40.83
C PRO A 528 -37.96 10.95 40.79
N LYS A 529 -39.26 10.65 40.68
CA LYS A 529 -40.33 11.65 40.69
C LYS A 529 -40.32 12.54 41.94
N SER A 530 -39.94 12.00 43.09
CA SER A 530 -39.81 12.75 44.35
C SER A 530 -38.81 13.91 44.21
N ARG A 531 -37.62 13.63 43.66
CA ARG A 531 -36.56 14.64 43.43
C ARG A 531 -37.05 15.80 42.56
N VAL A 532 -37.78 15.50 41.48
CA VAL A 532 -38.36 16.52 40.58
C VAL A 532 -39.47 17.32 41.26
N TYR A 533 -40.29 16.65 42.07
CA TYR A 533 -41.40 17.28 42.78
C TYR A 533 -40.92 18.24 43.87
N ASP A 534 -39.86 17.87 44.61
CA ASP A 534 -39.26 18.66 45.67
C ASP A 534 -38.63 19.97 45.12
N LEU A 535 -37.93 19.88 43.98
CA LEU A 535 -37.41 21.05 43.25
C LEU A 535 -38.53 22.00 42.80
N GLY A 536 -39.64 21.45 42.30
CA GLY A 536 -40.80 22.25 41.91
C GLY A 536 -41.50 22.94 43.08
N LEU A 537 -41.55 22.30 44.26
CA LEU A 537 -42.06 22.92 45.49
C LEU A 537 -41.16 24.07 45.96
N ALA A 538 -39.83 23.91 45.88
CA ALA A 538 -38.89 24.97 46.22
C ALA A 538 -39.09 26.20 45.33
N ARG A 539 -39.27 26.00 44.01
CA ARG A 539 -39.57 27.10 43.06
C ARG A 539 -40.89 27.82 43.33
N SER A 540 -41.92 27.12 43.80
CA SER A 540 -43.20 27.76 44.14
C SER A 540 -43.08 28.65 45.37
N ARG A 541 -42.22 28.31 46.33
CA ARG A 541 -41.96 29.11 47.53
C ARG A 541 -41.16 30.39 47.23
N ASP A 542 -40.20 30.32 46.32
CA ASP A 542 -39.38 31.48 45.90
C ASP A 542 -40.14 32.51 45.03
N LYS A 543 -41.36 32.19 44.57
CA LYS A 543 -42.24 33.12 43.82
C LYS A 543 -43.28 33.83 44.68
N GLU A 544 -43.47 33.41 45.93
CA GLU A 544 -44.45 33.98 46.88
C GLU A 544 -43.81 34.91 47.93
N GLY A 545 -42.48 35.06 47.92
CA GLY A 545 -41.73 36.10 48.64
C GLY A 545 -41.19 37.15 47.67
#